data_AF-A0A943CZ80-F1
#
_entry.id   AF-A0A943CZ80-F1
#
_cell.length_a   1.000
_cell.length_b   1.000
_cell.length_c   1.000
_cell.angle_alpha   90.00
_cell.angle_beta   90.00
_cell.angle_gamma   90.00
#
_symmetry.space_group_name_H-M   'P 1'
#
loop_
_entity.id
_entity.type
_entity.pdbx_description
1 polymer ?
#
loop_
_entity_poly.entity_id
_entity_poly.type
_entity_poly.pdbx_seq_one_letter_code
_entity_poly.pdbx_strand_id
1 'polypeptide(L)'
;MLPILIILIGIILIILNIKAIKKENKSFDKILEREESNNDKDYDLEIIAIRKDLAETVLDLQKEIEELKISINNIKSSKIADDNKINIKSFEKEDSDNSFQKDHPINNFNEDVISEINFSNNSSVSNNNLKSDKLEKVKLLLENGLTDDKICEELSIGKGEVLLIKSLLKN
;
A
#
# COMPACT_ATOMS: atom_id res chain seq x y z
N MET A 1 -51.62 -52.91 -1.29
CA MET A 1 -50.29 -53.28 -1.83
C MET A 1 -49.60 -52.10 -2.51
N LEU A 2 -50.23 -51.42 -3.49
CA LEU A 2 -49.63 -50.30 -4.22
C LEU A 2 -49.17 -49.10 -3.34
N PRO A 3 -49.93 -48.64 -2.33
CA PRO A 3 -49.49 -47.52 -1.48
C PRO A 3 -48.26 -47.86 -0.62
N ILE A 4 -48.16 -49.12 -0.19
CA ILE A 4 -47.04 -49.63 0.62
C ILE A 4 -45.76 -49.67 -0.23
N LEU A 5 -45.88 -50.00 -1.52
CA LEU A 5 -44.75 -50.00 -2.46
C LEU A 5 -44.22 -48.59 -2.73
N ILE A 6 -45.10 -47.58 -2.79
CA ILE A 6 -44.72 -46.16 -2.94
C ILE A 6 -44.01 -45.66 -1.67
N ILE A 7 -44.45 -46.08 -0.49
CA ILE A 7 -43.76 -45.74 0.77
C ILE A 7 -42.37 -46.39 0.81
N LEU A 8 -42.24 -47.65 0.39
CA LEU A 8 -40.97 -48.37 0.36
C LEU A 8 -39.97 -47.70 -0.59
N ILE A 9 -40.39 -47.29 -1.79
CA ILE A 9 -39.50 -46.62 -2.75
C ILE A 9 -39.09 -45.22 -2.25
N GLY A 10 -39.98 -44.51 -1.55
CA GLY A 10 -39.65 -43.24 -0.91
C GLY A 10 -38.57 -43.39 0.16
N ILE A 11 -38.67 -44.41 1.01
CA ILE A 11 -37.64 -44.73 2.02
C ILE A 11 -36.31 -45.08 1.36
N ILE A 12 -36.33 -45.87 0.28
CA ILE A 12 -35.12 -46.24 -0.48
C ILE A 12 -34.43 -44.99 -1.05
N LEU A 13 -35.19 -44.04 -1.60
CA LEU A 13 -34.67 -42.79 -2.16
C LEU A 13 -34.06 -41.89 -1.09
N ILE A 14 -34.69 -41.82 0.08
CA ILE A 14 -34.15 -41.08 1.24
C ILE A 14 -32.80 -41.66 1.67
N ILE A 15 -32.70 -42.99 1.79
CA ILE A 15 -31.46 -43.67 2.17
C ILE A 15 -30.36 -43.42 1.13
N LEU A 16 -30.67 -43.52 -0.16
CA LEU A 16 -29.72 -43.27 -1.24
C LEU A 16 -29.22 -41.82 -1.24
N ASN A 17 -30.10 -40.83 -1.04
CA ASN A 17 -29.72 -39.43 -0.95
C ASN A 17 -28.83 -39.13 0.27
N ILE A 18 -29.17 -39.67 1.45
CA ILE A 18 -28.34 -39.52 2.66
C ILE A 18 -26.95 -40.14 2.44
N LYS A 19 -26.89 -41.32 1.81
CA LYS A 19 -25.63 -42.00 1.51
C LYS A 19 -24.79 -41.21 0.50
N ALA A 20 -25.41 -40.58 -0.50
CA ALA A 20 -24.72 -39.73 -1.45
C ALA A 20 -24.12 -38.48 -0.78
N ILE A 21 -24.91 -37.78 0.04
CA ILE A 21 -24.47 -36.60 0.81
C ILE A 21 -23.31 -36.94 1.75
N LYS A 22 -23.35 -38.11 2.41
CA LYS A 22 -22.28 -38.55 3.32
C LYS A 22 -21.01 -39.02 2.59
N LYS A 23 -21.11 -39.39 1.31
CA LYS A 23 -19.97 -39.84 0.49
C LYS A 23 -19.14 -38.66 -0.03
N GLU A 24 -19.72 -37.47 -0.11
CA GLU A 24 -18.97 -36.24 -0.35
C GLU A 24 -18.17 -35.92 0.91
N ASN A 25 -16.86 -36.21 0.87
CA ASN A 25 -15.90 -35.91 1.93
C ASN A 25 -15.68 -34.38 2.02
N LYS A 26 -16.71 -33.62 2.39
CA LYS A 26 -16.70 -32.16 2.56
C LYS A 26 -16.04 -31.70 3.86
N SER A 27 -15.40 -32.60 4.61
CA SER A 27 -14.67 -32.17 5.81
C SER A 27 -13.53 -31.28 5.38
N PHE A 28 -13.46 -30.09 5.98
CA PHE A 28 -12.43 -29.11 5.72
C PHE A 28 -11.03 -29.73 5.81
N ASP A 29 -10.81 -30.63 6.77
CA ASP A 29 -9.56 -31.36 6.96
C ASP A 29 -9.12 -32.17 5.72
N LYS A 30 -10.07 -32.85 5.06
CA LYS A 30 -9.77 -33.66 3.86
C LYS A 30 -9.55 -32.79 2.62
N ILE A 31 -10.17 -31.61 2.58
CA ILE A 31 -9.93 -30.62 1.54
C ILE A 31 -8.53 -30.03 1.74
N LEU A 32 -8.18 -29.68 2.98
CA LEU A 32 -6.87 -29.15 3.34
C LEU A 32 -5.74 -30.13 3.00
N GLU A 33 -5.88 -31.40 3.38
CA GLU A 33 -4.91 -32.47 3.08
C GLU A 33 -4.74 -32.69 1.57
N ARG A 34 -5.83 -32.58 0.78
CA ARG A 34 -5.78 -32.65 -0.69
C ARG A 34 -5.08 -31.45 -1.30
N GLU A 35 -5.40 -30.24 -0.88
CA GLU A 35 -4.74 -29.02 -1.38
C GLU A 35 -3.28 -28.93 -0.91
N GLU A 36 -2.94 -29.59 0.20
CA GLU A 36 -1.56 -29.70 0.68
C GLU A 36 -0.69 -30.64 -0.11
N SER A 37 -1.25 -31.76 -0.57
CA SER A 37 -0.53 -32.79 -1.31
C SER A 37 -0.45 -32.56 -2.82
N ASN A 38 -1.36 -31.76 -3.41
CA ASN A 38 -1.45 -31.59 -4.88
C ASN A 38 -0.90 -30.27 -5.41
N ASN A 39 -0.50 -29.35 -4.55
CA ASN A 39 -0.11 -28.01 -4.99
C ASN A 39 1.43 -27.93 -5.03
N ASP A 40 2.00 -27.60 -6.21
CA ASP A 40 3.40 -27.20 -6.39
C ASP A 40 3.57 -25.80 -5.76
N LYS A 41 3.44 -25.76 -4.42
CA LYS A 41 3.21 -24.58 -3.57
C LYS A 41 4.36 -23.60 -3.52
N ASP A 42 5.51 -23.90 -4.11
CA ASP A 42 6.68 -23.03 -4.00
C ASP A 42 6.38 -21.62 -4.53
N TYR A 43 5.68 -21.51 -5.66
CA TYR A 43 5.31 -20.21 -6.22
C TYR A 43 4.22 -19.49 -5.39
N ASP A 44 3.24 -20.21 -4.85
CA ASP A 44 2.21 -19.62 -3.98
C ASP A 44 2.81 -19.10 -2.67
N LEU A 45 3.76 -19.85 -2.10
CA LEU A 45 4.51 -19.47 -0.90
C LEU A 45 5.42 -18.26 -1.18
N GLU A 46 6.08 -18.24 -2.34
CA GLU A 46 6.89 -17.09 -2.77
C GLU A 46 6.02 -15.84 -2.99
N ILE A 47 4.84 -15.97 -3.61
CA ILE A 47 3.88 -14.87 -3.76
C ILE A 47 3.41 -14.35 -2.39
N ILE A 48 3.15 -15.25 -1.43
CA ILE A 48 2.79 -14.87 -0.05
C ILE A 48 3.93 -14.10 0.62
N ALA A 49 5.17 -14.56 0.46
CA ALA A 49 6.36 -13.88 0.99
C ALA A 49 6.51 -12.48 0.36
N ILE A 50 6.40 -12.36 -0.97
CA ILE A 50 6.47 -11.07 -1.68
C ILE A 50 5.39 -10.10 -1.19
N ARG A 51 4.15 -10.58 -0.98
CA ARG A 51 3.06 -9.74 -0.47
C ARG A 51 3.32 -9.25 0.94
N LYS A 52 3.92 -10.09 1.79
CA LYS A 52 4.32 -9.72 3.14
C LYS A 52 5.38 -8.61 3.10
N ASP A 53 6.45 -8.80 2.33
CA ASP A 53 7.56 -7.84 2.24
C ASP A 53 7.10 -6.50 1.64
N LEU A 54 6.20 -6.53 0.65
CA LEU A 54 5.58 -5.34 0.10
C LEU A 54 4.71 -4.63 1.14
N ALA A 55 3.89 -5.37 1.89
CA ALA A 55 3.04 -4.79 2.92
C ALA A 55 3.86 -4.11 4.03
N GLU A 56 4.99 -4.72 4.42
CA GLU A 56 5.92 -4.14 5.39
C GLU A 56 6.55 -2.84 4.84
N THR A 57 7.05 -2.87 3.61
CA THR A 57 7.61 -1.68 2.95
C THR A 57 6.58 -0.56 2.81
N VAL A 58 5.34 -0.88 2.42
CA VAL A 58 4.26 0.10 2.29
C VAL A 58 3.88 0.70 3.65
N LEU A 59 3.87 -0.12 4.70
CA LEU A 59 3.58 0.35 6.06
C LEU A 59 4.68 1.30 6.56
N ASP A 60 5.95 0.96 6.33
CA ASP A 60 7.08 1.82 6.68
C ASP A 60 7.02 3.16 5.95
N LEU A 61 6.73 3.14 4.65
CA LEU A 61 6.51 4.37 3.87
C LEU A 61 5.35 5.20 4.41
N GLN A 62 4.24 4.57 4.78
CA GLN A 62 3.10 5.28 5.38
C GLN A 62 3.47 5.95 6.70
N LYS A 63 4.27 5.27 7.53
CA LYS A 63 4.76 5.80 8.81
C LYS A 63 5.73 6.98 8.59
N GLU A 64 6.68 6.86 7.66
CA GLU A 64 7.60 7.95 7.33
C GLU A 64 6.85 9.19 6.81
N ILE A 65 5.83 9.00 5.96
CA ILE A 65 4.97 10.09 5.47
C ILE A 65 4.22 10.76 6.63
N GLU A 66 3.71 9.98 7.59
CA GLU A 66 3.05 10.51 8.78
C GLU A 66 4.00 11.34 9.65
N GLU A 67 5.21 10.82 9.91
CA GLU A 67 6.25 11.53 10.67
C GLU A 67 6.66 12.85 10.00
N LEU A 68 6.81 12.84 8.66
CA LEU A 68 7.07 14.04 7.88
C LEU A 68 5.92 15.05 7.98
N LYS A 69 4.67 14.58 7.89
CA LYS A 69 3.48 15.43 8.01
C LYS A 69 3.42 16.10 9.38
N ILE A 70 3.70 15.36 10.45
CA ILE A 70 3.78 15.87 11.82
C ILE A 70 4.90 16.92 11.91
N SER A 71 6.08 16.62 11.39
CA SER A 71 7.25 17.52 11.39
C SER A 71 6.96 18.84 10.66
N ILE A 72 6.33 18.78 9.49
CA ILE A 72 5.91 19.96 8.72
C ILE A 72 4.89 20.79 9.52
N ASN A 73 3.92 20.13 10.15
CA ASN A 73 2.91 20.83 10.94
C ASN A 73 3.53 21.55 12.16
N ASN A 74 4.48 20.91 12.83
CA ASN A 74 5.20 21.50 13.96
C ASN A 74 5.99 22.77 13.55
N ILE A 75 6.67 22.73 12.38
CA ILE A 75 7.37 23.88 11.82
C ILE A 75 6.40 25.00 11.41
N LYS A 76 5.24 24.62 10.85
CA LYS A 76 4.19 25.59 10.48
C LYS A 76 3.61 26.28 11.70
N SER A 77 3.41 25.57 12.81
CA SER A 77 2.97 26.15 14.08
C SER A 77 4.04 27.01 14.75
N SER A 78 5.32 26.67 14.64
CA SER A 78 6.40 27.43 15.28
C SER A 78 6.67 28.77 14.58
N LYS A 79 6.44 28.87 13.26
CA LYS A 79 6.60 30.13 12.50
C LYS A 79 5.49 31.18 12.76
N ILE A 80 4.47 30.86 13.54
CA ILE A 80 3.38 31.81 13.89
C ILE A 80 3.74 32.62 15.16
N ALA A 81 4.75 32.21 15.91
CA ALA A 81 5.24 32.92 17.09
C ALA A 81 6.55 33.64 16.75
N ASP A 82 6.45 34.86 16.23
CA ASP A 82 7.40 36.00 16.31
C ASP A 82 6.85 37.05 15.32
N ASP A 83 6.30 38.21 15.71
CA ASP A 83 7.10 39.32 16.23
C ASP A 83 6.27 40.51 16.80
N ASN A 84 5.05 40.32 17.34
CA ASN A 84 4.36 41.47 17.97
C ASN A 84 3.29 41.11 19.00
N LYS A 85 3.69 40.90 20.25
CA LYS A 85 2.89 41.39 21.38
C LYS A 85 3.71 41.58 22.65
N ILE A 86 4.02 42.85 22.91
CA ILE A 86 4.48 43.35 24.19
C ILE A 86 3.44 43.01 25.29
N ASN A 87 3.93 42.29 26.31
CA ASN A 87 3.64 42.32 27.75
C ASN A 87 2.21 42.66 28.22
N ILE A 88 1.58 41.74 28.98
CA ILE A 88 1.05 42.03 30.33
C ILE A 88 1.20 40.74 31.16
N LYS A 89 1.96 40.84 32.25
CA LYS A 89 2.00 39.88 33.34
C LYS A 89 0.61 39.71 33.95
N SER A 90 0.15 38.47 34.09
CA SER A 90 -0.78 38.10 35.16
C SER A 90 -0.46 36.67 35.62
N PHE A 91 0.18 36.60 36.78
CA PHE A 91 0.27 35.41 37.62
C PHE A 91 -1.13 34.99 38.07
N GLU A 92 -1.62 33.83 37.64
CA GLU A 92 -2.63 33.02 38.36
C GLU A 92 -2.33 31.55 38.02
N LYS A 93 -1.54 30.87 38.87
CA LYS A 93 -1.96 29.85 39.83
C LYS A 93 -2.66 28.65 39.19
N GLU A 94 -1.98 27.51 39.30
CA GLU A 94 -2.54 26.16 39.25
C GLU A 94 -3.80 26.07 40.13
N ASP A 95 -4.87 25.45 39.62
CA ASP A 95 -5.69 24.50 40.39
C ASP A 95 -6.74 23.83 39.47
N SER A 96 -6.73 22.50 39.51
CA SER A 96 -7.80 21.48 39.39
C SER A 96 -9.10 21.73 38.60
N ASP A 97 -9.45 20.70 37.82
CA ASP A 97 -10.80 20.21 37.50
C ASP A 97 -11.81 21.14 36.78
N ASN A 98 -12.19 20.76 35.53
CA ASN A 98 -13.46 20.08 35.28
C ASN A 98 -13.88 20.00 33.80
N SER A 99 -14.46 18.84 33.49
CA SER A 99 -15.64 18.61 32.64
C SER A 99 -15.67 19.06 31.17
N PHE A 100 -15.81 18.04 30.32
CA PHE A 100 -16.61 18.03 29.10
C PHE A 100 -17.76 19.06 29.09
N GLN A 101 -17.81 19.87 28.03
CA GLN A 101 -19.07 20.35 27.48
C GLN A 101 -19.08 20.15 25.96
N LYS A 102 -20.01 19.29 25.54
CA LYS A 102 -20.51 19.21 24.18
C LYS A 102 -21.39 20.43 23.94
N ASP A 103 -21.26 21.04 22.78
CA ASP A 103 -22.38 21.68 22.08
C ASP A 103 -22.14 21.56 20.56
N HIS A 104 -23.09 20.92 19.89
CA HIS A 104 -23.23 20.80 18.42
C HIS A 104 -24.48 21.60 18.05
N PRO A 105 -24.58 22.23 16.85
CA PRO A 105 -25.20 21.51 15.71
C PRO A 105 -24.61 21.89 14.33
N ILE A 106 -24.16 20.92 13.52
CA ILE A 106 -24.82 20.38 12.31
C ILE A 106 -25.15 21.43 11.24
N ASN A 107 -24.57 21.31 10.04
CA ASN A 107 -25.31 21.44 8.77
C ASN A 107 -24.59 20.79 7.57
N ASN A 108 -25.30 19.80 7.01
CA ASN A 108 -25.35 19.31 5.64
C ASN A 108 -24.11 18.82 4.88
N PHE A 109 -24.11 17.50 4.71
CA PHE A 109 -23.87 16.78 3.45
C PHE A 109 -23.86 17.64 2.19
N ASN A 110 -22.76 17.57 1.43
CA ASN A 110 -22.81 17.37 -0.01
C ASN A 110 -21.71 16.38 -0.39
N GLU A 111 -22.17 15.28 -0.95
CA GLU A 111 -21.44 14.33 -1.76
C GLU A 111 -20.94 15.08 -3.01
N ASP A 112 -19.62 15.27 -3.13
CA ASP A 112 -18.99 15.73 -4.36
C ASP A 112 -17.70 14.93 -4.59
N VAL A 113 -17.86 13.87 -5.39
CA VAL A 113 -17.04 13.55 -6.57
C VAL A 113 -15.54 13.81 -6.41
N ILE A 114 -14.77 12.72 -6.49
CA ILE A 114 -13.33 12.73 -6.80
C ILE A 114 -13.09 13.75 -7.92
N SER A 115 -12.44 14.86 -7.59
CA SER A 115 -12.07 15.86 -8.59
C SER A 115 -11.11 15.17 -9.56
N GLU A 116 -11.44 15.14 -10.85
CA GLU A 116 -10.50 14.76 -11.90
C GLU A 116 -9.19 15.53 -11.69
N ILE A 117 -8.08 14.78 -11.60
CA ILE A 117 -6.74 15.36 -11.50
C ILE A 117 -6.46 16.08 -12.83
N ASN A 118 -6.61 17.40 -12.82
CA ASN A 118 -6.27 18.23 -13.97
C ASN A 118 -4.74 18.36 -14.06
N PHE A 119 -4.12 17.59 -14.97
CA PHE A 119 -2.68 17.67 -15.27
C PHE A 119 -2.28 18.91 -16.09
N SER A 120 -3.19 19.87 -16.30
CA SER A 120 -2.88 21.13 -16.97
C SER A 120 -2.59 22.24 -15.95
N ASN A 121 -1.43 22.21 -15.30
CA ASN A 121 -0.76 23.47 -14.99
C ASN A 121 0.76 23.31 -14.81
N ASN A 122 1.48 23.86 -15.79
CA ASN A 122 2.77 24.55 -15.67
C ASN A 122 3.98 23.73 -15.21
N SER A 123 4.57 23.03 -16.17
CA SER A 123 6.03 22.91 -16.25
C SER A 123 6.54 23.17 -17.67
N SER A 124 6.14 24.32 -18.23
CA SER A 124 6.96 25.04 -19.20
C SER A 124 8.07 25.80 -18.46
N VAL A 125 8.89 25.08 -17.70
CA VAL A 125 10.22 25.55 -17.28
C VAL A 125 11.20 24.55 -17.85
N SER A 126 11.77 24.96 -18.98
CA SER A 126 12.85 24.30 -19.68
C SER A 126 14.03 24.06 -18.73
N ASN A 127 14.12 22.86 -18.17
CA ASN A 127 15.31 22.33 -17.50
C ASN A 127 15.89 21.17 -18.32
N ASN A 128 15.96 21.36 -19.65
CA ASN A 128 16.53 20.35 -20.56
C ASN A 128 18.05 20.17 -20.40
N ASN A 129 18.74 21.05 -19.66
CA ASN A 129 20.19 21.02 -19.51
C ASN A 129 20.72 20.21 -18.31
N LEU A 130 19.89 19.78 -17.35
CA LEU A 130 20.39 19.02 -16.19
C LEU A 130 20.25 17.49 -16.35
N LYS A 131 19.32 17.04 -17.21
CA LYS A 131 19.14 15.61 -17.51
C LYS A 131 20.16 15.06 -18.52
N SER A 132 20.71 15.92 -19.39
CA SER A 132 21.75 15.54 -20.36
C SER A 132 23.05 15.11 -19.67
N ASP A 133 23.45 15.82 -18.61
CA ASP A 133 24.77 15.61 -18.00
C ASP A 133 24.91 14.24 -17.34
N LYS A 134 23.85 13.73 -16.70
CA LYS A 134 23.85 12.38 -16.12
C LYS A 134 23.85 11.30 -17.20
N LEU A 135 23.10 11.51 -18.29
CA LEU A 135 23.04 10.59 -19.42
C LEU A 135 24.40 10.47 -20.11
N GLU A 136 25.06 11.60 -20.35
CA GLU A 136 26.37 11.66 -21.01
C GLU A 136 27.47 11.05 -20.13
N LYS A 137 27.44 11.29 -18.82
CA LYS A 137 28.36 10.64 -17.88
C LYS A 137 28.19 9.12 -17.83
N VAL A 138 26.95 8.62 -17.79
CA VAL A 138 26.69 7.17 -17.83
C VAL A 138 27.17 6.59 -19.17
N LYS A 139 26.95 7.29 -20.30
CA LYS A 139 27.45 6.87 -21.61
C LYS A 139 28.98 6.74 -21.63
N LEU A 140 29.71 7.76 -21.15
CA LEU A 140 31.17 7.74 -21.05
C LEU A 140 31.70 6.59 -20.18
N LEU A 141 31.06 6.34 -19.03
CA LEU A 141 31.49 5.26 -18.13
C LEU A 141 31.20 3.87 -18.71
N LEU A 142 30.10 3.72 -19.45
CA LEU A 142 29.79 2.50 -20.21
C LEU A 142 30.80 2.27 -21.34
N GLU A 143 31.17 3.33 -22.09
CA GLU A 143 32.20 3.27 -23.13
C GLU A 143 33.59 2.93 -22.57
N ASN A 144 33.90 3.41 -21.36
CA ASN A 144 35.11 3.05 -20.62
C ASN A 144 35.09 1.61 -20.06
N GLY A 145 34.02 0.85 -20.30
CA GLY A 145 33.91 -0.56 -19.91
C GLY A 145 33.72 -0.81 -18.41
N LEU A 146 33.26 0.20 -17.65
CA LEU A 146 32.94 0.01 -16.24
C LEU A 146 31.70 -0.88 -16.08
N THR A 147 31.69 -1.67 -15.01
CA THR A 147 30.55 -2.48 -14.62
C THR A 147 29.42 -1.61 -14.10
N ASP A 148 28.18 -2.04 -14.34
CA ASP A 148 26.97 -1.31 -13.94
C ASP A 148 27.01 -0.92 -12.43
N ASP A 149 27.55 -1.78 -11.57
CA ASP A 149 27.68 -1.53 -10.13
C ASP A 149 28.68 -0.41 -9.78
N LYS A 150 29.78 -0.27 -10.54
CA LYS A 150 30.75 0.83 -10.35
C LYS A 150 30.18 2.17 -10.80
N ILE A 151 29.35 2.15 -11.85
CA ILE A 151 28.66 3.33 -12.34
C ILE A 151 27.65 3.83 -11.29
N CYS A 152 26.97 2.90 -10.60
CA CYS A 152 26.09 3.23 -9.48
C CYS A 152 26.83 3.93 -8.34
N GLU A 153 28.03 3.46 -8.00
CA GLU A 153 28.86 4.02 -6.94
C GLU A 153 29.41 5.41 -7.32
N GLU A 154 29.94 5.57 -8.54
CA GLU A 154 30.57 6.81 -9.00
C GLU A 154 29.57 7.96 -9.21
N LEU A 155 28.37 7.65 -9.70
CA LEU A 155 27.34 8.65 -9.99
C LEU A 155 26.29 8.80 -8.89
N SER A 156 26.32 7.95 -7.86
CA SER A 156 25.26 7.84 -6.84
C SER A 156 23.87 7.68 -7.48
N ILE A 157 23.77 6.81 -8.49
CA ILE A 157 22.57 6.53 -9.29
C ILE A 157 22.13 5.09 -9.05
N GLY A 158 20.82 4.84 -8.99
CA GLY A 158 20.30 3.49 -8.75
C GLY A 158 20.56 2.52 -9.91
N LYS A 159 20.70 1.22 -9.62
CA LYS A 159 20.92 0.18 -10.65
C LYS A 159 19.82 0.16 -11.72
N GLY A 160 18.57 0.42 -11.32
CA GLY A 160 17.45 0.56 -12.25
C GLY A 160 17.60 1.75 -13.20
N GLU A 161 18.12 2.89 -12.71
CA GLU A 161 18.35 4.08 -13.53
C GLU A 161 19.49 3.87 -14.54
N VAL A 162 20.58 3.21 -14.13
CA VAL A 162 21.69 2.85 -15.04
C VAL A 162 21.21 1.92 -16.15
N LEU A 163 20.42 0.90 -15.82
CA LEU A 163 19.85 -0.04 -16.80
C LEU A 163 18.87 0.65 -17.76
N LEU A 164 18.07 1.59 -17.25
CA LEU A 164 17.16 2.39 -18.08
C LEU A 164 17.93 3.23 -19.10
N ILE A 165 18.97 3.95 -18.65
CA ILE A 165 19.83 4.74 -19.52
C ILE A 165 20.54 3.87 -20.57
N LYS A 166 21.06 2.71 -20.15
CA LYS A 166 21.70 1.73 -21.03
C LYS A 166 20.75 1.20 -22.10
N SER A 167 19.47 1.00 -21.79
CA SER A 167 18.47 0.58 -22.79
C SER A 167 18.16 1.68 -23.80
N LEU A 168 18.12 2.95 -23.35
CA LEU A 168 17.90 4.11 -24.21
C LEU A 168 19.07 4.39 -25.16
N LEU A 169 20.30 4.06 -24.76
CA LEU A 169 21.51 4.23 -25.58
C LEU A 169 21.73 3.11 -26.61
N LYS A 170 21.03 1.98 -26.49
CA LYS A 170 21.21 0.80 -27.37
C LYS A 170 20.41 0.89 -28.68
N ASN A 171 19.67 1.97 -28.89
CA ASN A 171 18.95 2.30 -30.13
C ASN A 171 19.75 3.25 -31.02
#